data_AF-H9FL44-F1
#
_entry.id   AF-H9FL44-F1
#
_cell.length_a   1.000
_cell.length_b   1.000
_cell.length_c   1.000
_cell.angle_alpha   90.00
_cell.angle_beta   90.00
_cell.angle_gamma   90.00
#
_symmetry.space_group_name_H-M   'P 1'
#
loop_
_entity.id
_entity.type
_entity.pdbx_description
1 polymer ?
#
loop_
_entity_poly.entity_id
_entity_poly.type
_entity_poly.pdbx_seq_one_letter_code
_entity_poly.pdbx_strand_id
1 'polypeptide(L)'
;DGPYLQILEQPKQRGFRFRYVCEGPSHGGLPGASSEKNKKSYPQVKICNYVGPAKVIVQLVTNGKNIHLHAHSLVGKHCEDGI
;
A
#
# COMPACT_ATOMS: atom_id res chain seq x y z
N ASP A 1 -1.41 -2.29 27.44
CA ASP A 1 -1.21 -1.85 26.04
C ASP A 1 -2.51 -1.90 25.25
N GLY A 2 -2.83 -0.83 24.52
CA GLY A 2 -4.05 -0.72 23.72
C GLY A 2 -3.91 -1.29 22.29
N PRO A 3 -4.96 -1.18 21.46
CA PRO A 3 -4.92 -1.54 20.04
C PRO A 3 -3.89 -0.74 19.26
N TYR A 4 -3.18 -1.39 18.33
CA TYR A 4 -2.24 -0.71 17.43
C TYR A 4 -2.18 -1.40 16.06
N LEU A 5 -1.71 -0.67 15.05
CA LEU A 5 -1.48 -1.19 13.69
C LEU A 5 -0.01 -1.56 13.51
N GLN A 6 0.24 -2.75 12.97
CA GLN A 6 1.58 -3.25 12.68
C GLN A 6 1.71 -3.57 11.20
N ILE A 7 2.79 -3.11 10.56
CA ILE A 7 3.17 -3.55 9.21
C ILE A 7 3.90 -4.89 9.35
N LEU A 8 3.34 -5.95 8.76
CA LEU A 8 3.94 -7.29 8.71
C LEU A 8 4.87 -7.44 7.51
N GLU A 9 4.47 -6.90 6.36
CA GLU A 9 5.27 -6.89 5.15
C GLU A 9 5.26 -5.49 4.53
N GLN A 10 6.46 -4.91 4.38
CA GLN A 10 6.67 -3.62 3.72
C GLN A 10 6.49 -3.75 2.20
N PRO A 11 6.17 -2.67 1.47
CA PRO A 11 6.21 -2.68 0.01
C PRO A 11 7.64 -2.80 -0.52
N LYS A 12 7.79 -3.36 -1.72
CA LYS A 12 9.08 -3.41 -2.41
C LYS A 12 9.52 -1.99 -2.78
N GLN A 13 10.69 -1.58 -2.29
CA GLN A 13 11.17 -0.20 -2.45
C GLN A 13 11.55 0.15 -3.90
N ARG A 14 11.93 -0.85 -4.72
CA ARG A 14 12.45 -0.65 -6.08
C ARG A 14 11.83 -1.65 -7.06
N GLY A 15 11.85 -1.28 -8.34
CA GLY A 15 11.40 -2.14 -9.43
C GLY A 15 9.90 -2.08 -9.72
N PHE A 16 9.13 -1.27 -8.99
CA PHE A 16 7.75 -0.94 -9.35
C PHE A 16 7.72 0.36 -10.17
N ARG A 17 6.86 0.41 -11.19
CA ARG A 17 6.71 1.54 -12.10
C ARG A 17 5.36 2.20 -11.88
N PHE A 18 5.37 3.49 -11.58
CA PHE A 18 4.17 4.33 -11.59
C PHE A 18 3.68 4.53 -13.02
N ARG A 19 2.38 4.78 -13.15
CA ARG A 19 1.69 4.80 -14.43
C ARG A 19 0.88 6.07 -14.58
N TYR A 20 0.87 6.61 -15.80
CA TYR A 20 -0.02 7.69 -16.18
C TYR A 20 -1.40 7.15 -16.54
N VAL A 21 -2.41 7.99 -16.40
CA VAL A 21 -3.81 7.66 -16.74
C VAL A 21 -3.95 7.17 -18.18
N CYS A 22 -3.18 7.73 -19.12
CA CYS A 22 -3.23 7.36 -20.53
C CYS A 22 -2.69 5.95 -20.83
N GLU A 23 -2.05 5.27 -19.89
CA GLU A 23 -1.50 3.92 -20.08
C GLU A 23 -2.51 2.78 -19.83
N GLY A 24 -3.71 3.10 -19.35
CA GLY A 24 -4.74 2.13 -19.03
C GLY A 24 -4.50 1.33 -17.73
N PRO A 25 -5.44 0.43 -17.36
CA PRO A 25 -5.64 0.01 -15.96
C PRO A 25 -4.84 -1.21 -15.47
N SER A 26 -4.23 -2.05 -16.31
CA SER A 26 -3.81 -3.41 -15.90
C SER A 26 -2.29 -3.66 -15.88
N HIS A 27 -1.53 -2.90 -15.09
CA HIS A 27 -0.05 -3.05 -15.02
C HIS A 27 0.47 -3.85 -13.82
N GLY A 28 -0.43 -4.47 -13.03
CA GLY A 28 -0.09 -5.29 -11.87
C GLY A 28 -0.04 -4.51 -10.55
N GLY A 29 -0.14 -5.23 -9.43
CA GLY A 29 -0.15 -4.64 -8.09
C GLY A 29 1.26 -4.38 -7.52
N LEU A 30 1.33 -3.48 -6.53
CA LEU A 30 2.56 -3.18 -5.79
C LEU A 30 3.04 -4.43 -5.03
N PRO A 31 4.23 -4.98 -5.32
CA PRO A 31 4.73 -6.17 -4.64
C PRO A 31 5.19 -5.87 -3.21
N GLY A 32 5.16 -6.90 -2.37
CA GLY A 32 5.80 -6.87 -1.04
C GLY A 32 7.32 -6.92 -1.13
N ALA A 33 8.00 -6.53 -0.06
CA ALA A 33 9.45 -6.49 0.03
C ALA A 33 10.07 -7.89 -0.14
N SER A 34 9.37 -8.94 0.30
CA SER A 34 9.81 -10.33 0.18
C SER A 34 9.36 -11.01 -1.12
N SER A 35 8.74 -10.26 -2.03
CA SER A 35 8.11 -10.80 -3.23
C SER A 35 9.17 -11.20 -4.27
N GLU A 36 9.14 -12.48 -4.65
CA GLU A 36 10.02 -13.12 -5.63
C GLU A 36 9.25 -13.62 -6.85
N LYS A 37 9.96 -13.93 -7.95
CA LYS A 37 9.34 -14.34 -9.23
C LYS A 37 8.35 -15.50 -9.09
N ASN A 38 8.68 -16.49 -8.24
CA ASN A 38 7.88 -17.70 -8.02
C ASN A 38 7.09 -17.68 -6.70
N LYS A 39 7.27 -16.64 -5.88
CA LYS A 39 6.62 -16.49 -4.58
C LYS A 39 6.18 -15.04 -4.41
N LYS A 40 5.05 -14.72 -5.04
CA LYS A 40 4.47 -13.37 -4.98
C LYS A 40 3.95 -13.10 -3.57
N SER A 41 4.45 -12.05 -2.96
CA SER A 41 3.91 -11.45 -1.75
C SER A 41 3.52 -9.99 -1.99
N TYR A 42 2.79 -9.41 -1.03
CA TYR A 42 2.18 -8.08 -1.12
C TYR A 42 2.30 -7.36 0.23
N PRO A 43 2.20 -6.02 0.26
CA PRO A 43 2.18 -5.28 1.52
C PRO A 43 1.08 -5.81 2.45
N GLN A 44 1.43 -6.02 3.73
CA GLN A 44 0.51 -6.61 4.70
C GLN A 44 0.58 -5.86 6.03
N VAL A 45 -0.59 -5.63 6.62
CA VAL A 45 -0.73 -5.03 7.96
C VAL A 45 -1.59 -5.92 8.86
N LYS A 46 -1.46 -5.75 10.16
CA LYS A 46 -2.25 -6.43 11.18
C LYS A 46 -2.65 -5.45 12.28
N ILE A 47 -3.91 -5.52 12.70
CA ILE A 47 -4.37 -4.87 13.92
C ILE A 47 -4.05 -5.81 15.08
N CYS A 48 -3.29 -5.33 16.04
CA CYS A 48 -2.86 -6.07 17.22
C CYS A 48 -3.66 -5.61 18.44
N ASN A 49 -3.84 -6.52 19.41
CA ASN A 49 -4.59 -6.28 20.65
C ASN A 49 -6.06 -5.85 20.46
N TYR A 50 -6.67 -6.21 19.33
CA TYR A 50 -8.09 -5.95 19.05
C TYR A 50 -8.64 -7.01 18.10
N VAL A 51 -9.86 -7.48 18.40
CA VAL A 51 -10.63 -8.39 17.53
C VAL A 51 -12.05 -7.85 17.44
N GLY A 52 -12.44 -7.45 16.23
CA GLY A 52 -13.73 -6.83 15.97
C GLY A 52 -13.72 -6.11 14.61
N PRO A 53 -14.84 -5.49 14.23
CA PRO A 53 -14.91 -4.69 13.01
C PRO A 53 -13.90 -3.54 13.03
N ALA A 54 -13.16 -3.36 11.93
CA ALA A 54 -12.22 -2.26 11.77
C ALA A 54 -12.17 -1.82 10.30
N LYS A 55 -11.86 -0.55 10.07
CA LYS A 55 -11.60 0.02 8.74
C LYS A 55 -10.13 0.41 8.65
N VAL A 56 -9.46 -0.05 7.59
CA VAL A 56 -8.09 0.34 7.25
C VAL A 56 -8.14 1.15 5.96
N ILE A 57 -7.50 2.32 5.97
CA ILE A 57 -7.33 3.17 4.79
C ILE A 57 -5.85 3.22 4.42
N VAL A 58 -5.56 3.41 3.14
CA VAL A 58 -4.20 3.54 2.63
C VAL A 58 -4.12 4.83 1.85
N GLN A 59 -3.09 5.64 2.08
CA GLN A 59 -2.89 6.91 1.38
C GLN A 59 -1.43 7.03 0.97
N LEU A 60 -1.18 7.60 -0.20
CA LEU A 60 0.17 7.96 -0.61
C LEU A 60 0.57 9.27 0.05
N VAL A 61 1.79 9.30 0.59
CA VAL A 61 2.35 10.45 1.27
C VAL A 61 3.75 10.78 0.76
N THR A 62 4.19 12.02 0.97
CA THR A 62 5.53 12.49 0.61
C THR A 62 6.60 11.86 1.50
N ASN A 63 7.72 11.47 0.89
CA ASN A 63 8.93 11.09 1.63
C ASN A 63 9.80 12.34 1.89
N GLY A 64 9.49 13.09 2.94
CA GLY A 64 10.20 14.30 3.32
C GLY A 64 10.19 14.51 4.84
N LYS A 65 10.84 15.57 5.31
CA LYS A 65 10.92 15.89 6.75
C LYS A 65 9.53 16.05 7.38
N ASN A 66 8.60 16.65 6.63
CA ASN A 66 7.20 16.79 7.00
C ASN A 66 6.35 15.95 6.04
N ILE A 67 5.47 15.12 6.60
CA ILE A 67 4.62 14.22 5.83
C ILE A 67 3.40 14.99 5.34
N HIS A 68 3.17 14.97 4.02
CA HIS A 68 1.99 15.54 3.36
C HIS A 68 1.36 14.49 2.43
N LEU A 69 0.11 14.72 2.02
CA LEU A 69 -0.52 13.91 0.98
C LEU A 69 0.26 14.02 -0.33
N HIS A 70 0.48 12.88 -0.98
CA HIS A 70 1.14 12.86 -2.27
C HIS A 70 0.14 13.19 -3.37
N ALA A 71 0.59 13.85 -4.45
CA ALA A 71 -0.24 14.15 -5.62
C ALA A 71 -0.55 12.93 -6.51
N HIS A 72 -0.02 11.75 -6.17
CA HIS A 72 -0.30 10.53 -6.91
C HIS A 72 -1.47 9.81 -6.25
N SER A 73 -2.23 9.05 -7.03
CA SER A 73 -3.39 8.30 -6.57
C SER A 73 -3.08 6.82 -6.44
N LEU A 74 -3.62 6.16 -5.40
CA LEU A 74 -3.77 4.71 -5.42
C LEU A 74 -4.89 4.33 -6.38
N VAL A 75 -4.62 3.32 -7.19
CA VAL A 75 -5.59 2.78 -8.14
C VAL A 75 -5.57 1.26 -8.05
N GLY A 76 -6.72 0.63 -8.26
CA GLY A 76 -6.85 -0.81 -8.22
C GLY A 76 -8.05 -1.28 -7.40
N LYS A 77 -7.93 -2.48 -6.83
CA LYS A 77 -9.01 -3.12 -6.08
C LYS A 77 -9.22 -2.39 -4.74
N HIS A 78 -10.47 -2.02 -4.47
CA HIS A 78 -10.88 -1.29 -3.26
C HIS A 78 -10.21 0.09 -3.11
N CYS A 79 -9.87 0.72 -4.24
CA CYS A 79 -9.42 2.11 -4.25
C CYS A 79 -10.48 3.02 -4.87
N GLU A 80 -10.75 4.15 -4.23
CA GLU A 80 -11.68 5.19 -4.71
C GLU A 80 -11.07 6.57 -4.40
N ASP A 81 -11.10 7.49 -5.37
CA ASP A 81 -10.53 8.84 -5.25
C ASP A 81 -9.07 8.89 -4.76
N GLY A 82 -8.27 7.87 -5.10
CA GLY A 82 -6.85 7.79 -4.75
C GLY A 82 -6.53 7.23 -3.37
N ILE A 83 -7.54 6.69 -2.67
CA ILE A 83 -7.46 6.05 -1.34
C ILE A 83 -7.80 4.57 -1.46
#